data_AF-A0A532E868-F1
#
_entry.id   AF-A0A532E868-F1
#
_cell.length_a   1.000
_cell.length_b   1.000
_cell.length_c   1.000
_cell.angle_alpha   90.00
_cell.angle_beta   90.00
_cell.angle_gamma   90.00
#
_symmetry.space_group_name_H-M   'P 1'
#
loop_
_entity.id
_entity.type
_entity.pdbx_description
1 polymer ?
#
loop_
_entity_poly.entity_id
_entity_poly.type
_entity_poly.pdbx_seq_one_letter_code
_entity_poly.pdbx_strand_id
1 'polypeptide(L)' 'MDVLKRLKQDARLAPIPVVILTSSDDAMDVRACYQAGANGYVVKPGQFDDLVSLSLHLWKFWLEHNCTRRMATSC' A
#
# COMPACT_ATOMS: atom_id res chain seq x y z
N MET A 1 8.02 -2.13 -10.81
CA MET A 1 7.68 -0.80 -10.25
C MET A 1 6.83 0.07 -11.18
N ASP A 2 6.67 -0.27 -12.46
CA ASP A 2 6.05 0.65 -13.44
C ASP A 2 4.59 0.96 -13.19
N VAL A 3 3.84 -0.01 -12.63
CA VAL A 3 2.43 0.21 -12.25
C VAL A 3 2.33 1.25 -11.13
N LEU A 4 3.12 1.12 -10.06
CA LEU A 4 3.12 2.09 -8.94
C LEU A 4 3.47 3.49 -9.45
N LYS A 5 4.53 3.61 -10.26
CA LYS A 5 4.93 4.90 -10.84
C LYS A 5 3.81 5.51 -11.69
N ARG A 6 3.16 4.73 -12.56
CA ARG A 6 2.04 5.19 -13.39
C ARG A 6 0.85 5.64 -12.54
N LEU A 7 0.50 4.89 -11.49
CA LEU A 7 -0.56 5.26 -10.55
C LEU A 7 -0.26 6.58 -9.85
N LYS A 8 0.99 6.81 -9.43
CA LYS A 8 1.39 8.02 -8.72
C LYS A 8 1.66 9.22 -9.63
N GLN A 9 1.80 9.00 -10.94
CA GLN A 9 1.94 10.06 -11.95
C GLN A 9 0.60 10.55 -12.52
N ASP A 10 -0.47 9.73 -12.51
CA ASP A 10 -1.81 10.19 -12.90
C ASP A 10 -2.43 11.00 -11.75
N ALA A 11 -2.70 12.29 -11.98
CA ALA A 11 -3.23 13.21 -10.98
C ALA A 11 -4.55 12.73 -10.32
N ARG A 12 -5.36 11.94 -11.02
CA ARG A 12 -6.62 11.41 -10.48
C ARG A 12 -6.41 10.18 -9.60
N LEU A 13 -5.33 9.43 -9.82
CA LEU A 13 -5.04 8.18 -9.12
C LEU A 13 -4.00 8.37 -8.02
N ALA A 14 -3.13 9.37 -8.13
CA ALA A 14 -2.06 9.65 -7.18
C ALA A 14 -2.54 9.78 -5.72
N PRO A 15 -3.72 10.36 -5.42
CA PRO A 15 -4.26 10.42 -4.06
C PRO A 15 -4.67 9.06 -3.48
N ILE A 16 -4.91 8.05 -4.32
CA ILE A 16 -5.30 6.71 -3.86
C ILE A 16 -4.10 6.05 -3.16
N PRO A 17 -4.24 5.59 -1.90
CA PRO A 17 -3.18 4.88 -1.20
C PRO A 17 -2.85 3.57 -1.89
N VAL A 18 -1.57 3.30 -2.08
CA VAL A 18 -1.09 2.04 -2.65
C VAL A 18 -0.20 1.36 -1.63
N VAL A 19 -0.60 0.15 -1.22
CA VAL A 19 0.16 -0.71 -0.31
C VAL A 19 0.71 -1.87 -1.14
N ILE A 20 2.02 -2.10 -1.04
CA ILE A 20 2.70 -3.19 -1.73
C ILE A 20 2.64 -4.43 -0.86
N LEU A 21 2.23 -5.56 -1.44
CA LEU A 21 2.25 -6.88 -0.80
C LEU A 21 3.10 -7.82 -1.66
N THR A 22 4.22 -8.29 -1.13
CA THR A 22 5.21 -9.05 -1.91
C THR A 22 5.97 -10.03 -1.03
N SER A 23 6.49 -11.13 -1.58
CA SER A 23 7.32 -12.07 -0.82
C SER A 23 8.75 -11.57 -0.55
N SER A 24 9.16 -10.48 -1.21
CA SER A 24 10.48 -9.86 -1.00
C SER A 24 10.49 -9.05 0.30
N ASP A 25 11.54 -9.21 1.10
CA ASP A 25 11.88 -8.36 2.24
C ASP A 25 13.17 -7.54 1.96
N ASP A 26 13.63 -7.53 0.71
CA ASP A 26 14.85 -6.84 0.31
C ASP A 26 14.77 -5.34 0.59
N ALA A 27 15.74 -4.82 1.34
CA ALA A 27 15.75 -3.43 1.76
C ALA A 27 15.85 -2.43 0.59
N MET A 28 16.45 -2.82 -0.54
CA MET A 28 16.48 -2.01 -1.76
C MET A 28 15.09 -1.93 -2.38
N ASP A 29 14.34 -3.02 -2.44
CA ASP A 29 12.95 -3.04 -2.94
C ASP A 29 12.04 -2.16 -2.08
N VAL A 30 12.15 -2.30 -0.76
CA VAL A 30 11.42 -1.48 0.20
C VAL A 30 11.68 0.01 -0.06
N ARG A 31 12.96 0.42 -0.14
CA ARG A 31 13.34 1.80 -0.43
C ARG A 31 12.81 2.28 -1.77
N ALA A 32 12.97 1.47 -2.82
CA ALA A 32 12.53 1.82 -4.17
C ALA A 32 11.00 2.02 -4.24
N CYS A 33 10.21 1.19 -3.55
CA CYS A 33 8.76 1.35 -3.45
C CYS A 33 8.36 2.66 -2.76
N TYR A 34 8.96 2.96 -1.62
CA TYR A 34 8.65 4.20 -0.91
C TYR A 34 9.08 5.44 -1.71
N GLN A 35 10.23 5.42 -2.37
CA GLN A 35 10.67 6.48 -3.28
C GLN A 35 9.70 6.67 -4.47
N ALA A 36 9.07 5.59 -4.93
CA ALA A 36 8.04 5.64 -5.98
C ALA A 36 6.65 6.05 -5.47
N GLY A 37 6.50 6.36 -4.18
CA GLY A 37 5.26 6.89 -3.58
C GLY A 37 4.34 5.84 -2.96
N ALA A 38 4.82 4.62 -2.69
CA ALA A 38 4.04 3.64 -1.92
C ALA A 38 3.70 4.19 -0.53
N ASN A 39 2.48 3.88 -0.06
CA ASN A 39 1.99 4.27 1.25
C ASN A 39 2.28 3.19 2.32
N GLY A 40 2.54 1.97 1.88
CA GLY A 40 2.96 0.87 2.74
C GLY A 40 3.66 -0.22 1.92
N TYR A 41 4.47 -1.02 2.61
CA TYR A 41 5.14 -2.20 2.06
C TYR A 41 5.01 -3.32 3.07
N VAL A 42 4.46 -4.45 2.64
CA VAL A 42 4.12 -5.59 3.48
C VAL A 42 4.70 -6.85 2.85
N VAL A 43 5.44 -7.59 3.65
CA VAL A 43 5.97 -8.89 3.23
C VAL A 43 4.85 -9.92 3.34
N LYS A 44 4.58 -10.63 2.25
CA LYS A 44 3.58 -11.68 2.18
C LYS A 44 4.02 -12.83 3.08
N PRO A 45 3.20 -13.24 4.07
CA PRO A 45 3.50 -14.39 4.90
C PRO A 45 3.56 -15.67 4.06
N GLY A 46 4.45 -16.58 4.45
CA GLY A 46 4.57 -17.89 3.79
C GLY A 46 3.38 -18.79 4.06
N GLN A 47 2.74 -18.64 5.22
CA GLN A 47 1.62 -19.48 5.65
C GLN A 47 0.27 -18.79 5.41
N PHE A 48 -0.74 -19.60 5.09
CA PHE A 48 -2.08 -19.12 4.79
C PHE A 48 -2.75 -18.45 5.99
N ASP A 49 -2.66 -19.04 7.18
CA ASP A 49 -3.29 -18.47 8.38
C ASP A 49 -2.71 -17.09 8.74
N ASP A 50 -1.40 -16.91 8.56
CA ASP A 50 -0.74 -15.62 8.75
C ASP A 50 -1.19 -14.60 7.70
N LEU A 51 -1.44 -15.04 6.45
CA LEU A 51 -1.98 -14.18 5.40
C LEU A 51 -3.42 -13.73 5.73
N VAL A 52 -4.25 -14.62 6.30
CA VAL A 52 -5.60 -14.27 6.76
C VAL A 52 -5.54 -13.22 7.88
N SER A 53 -4.69 -13.45 8.89
CA SER A 53 -4.47 -12.50 9.99
C SER A 53 -3.97 -11.14 9.49
N LEU A 54 -2.98 -11.13 8.61
CA LEU A 54 -2.44 -9.92 7.99
C LEU A 54 -3.52 -9.15 7.21
N SER A 55 -4.37 -9.86 6.46
CA SER A 55 -5.41 -9.24 5.65
C SER A 55 -6.44 -8.49 6.52
N LEU A 56 -6.81 -9.06 7.68
CA LEU A 56 -7.67 -8.40 8.65
C LEU A 56 -7.02 -7.13 9.24
N HIS A 57 -5.73 -7.17 9.56
CA HIS A 57 -5.00 -6.00 10.04
C HIS A 57 -4.93 -4.87 8.99
N LEU A 58 -4.65 -5.23 7.73
CA LEU A 58 -4.63 -4.27 6.63
C LEU A 58 -6.00 -3.64 6.41
N TRP A 59 -7.06 -4.46 6.39
CA TRP A 59 -8.44 -3.98 6.26
C TRP A 59 -8.78 -2.99 7.37
N LYS A 60 -8.54 -3.36 8.63
CA LYS A 60 -8.83 -2.53 9.80
C LYS A 60 -8.11 -1.19 9.73
N PHE A 61 -6.80 -1.21 9.48
CA PHE A 61 -6.04 0.03 9.43
C PHE A 61 -6.44 0.91 8.23
N TRP A 62 -6.39 0.36 7.00
CA TRP A 62 -6.51 1.19 5.79
C TRP A 62 -7.94 1.63 5.48
N LEU A 63 -8.96 0.92 5.96
CA LEU A 63 -10.36 1.25 5.70
C LEU A 63 -11.09 1.85 6.90
N GLU A 64 -10.79 1.44 8.13
CA GLU A 64 -11.48 1.98 9.31
C GLU A 64 -10.74 3.16 9.95
N HIS A 65 -9.40 3.13 9.99
CA HIS A 65 -8.61 4.14 10.72
C HIS A 65 -7.97 5.18 9.81
N ASN A 66 -7.47 4.77 8.66
CA ASN A 66 -6.77 5.64 7.74
C ASN A 66 -7.75 6.63 7.09
N CYS A 67 -7.46 7.93 7.24
CA CYS A 67 -8.37 9.01 6.87
C CYS A 67 -8.33 9.38 5.37
N THR A 68 -7.83 8.53 4.48
CA THR A 68 -7.78 8.83 3.04
C THR A 68 -9.13 9.28 2.48
N ARG A 69 -10.24 8.70 2.96
CA ARG A 69 -11.59 9.07 2.51
C ARG A 69 -11.97 10.52 2.84
N ARG A 70 -11.31 11.16 3.82
CA ARG A 70 -11.54 12.56 4.20
C ARG A 70 -10.80 13.57 3.33
N MET A 71 -9.78 13.15 2.58
CA MET A 71 -9.02 14.03 1.70
C MET A 71 -9.75 14.32 0.36
N ALA A 72 -10.75 13.53 0.00
CA ALA A 72 -11.50 13.67 -1.25
C ALA A 72 -12.82 14.46 -1.14
N THR A 73 -13.31 14.75 0.07
CA THR A 73 -14.61 15.41 0.31
C THR A 73 -14.49 16.82 0.87
N SER A 74 -13.33 17.46 0.75
CA SER A 74 -13.22 18.92 0.92
C SER A 74 -13.16 19.56 -0.46
N CYS A 75 -14.32 19.59 -1.11
CA CYS A 75 -14.68 20.58 -2.11
C CYS A 75 -16.11 21.01 -1.82
#